data_AF-A0A1G4KQR9-F1
#
_entry.id   AF-A0A1G4KQR9-F1
#
_cell.length_a   1.000
_cell.length_b   1.000
_cell.length_c   1.000
_cell.angle_alpha   90.00
_cell.angle_beta   90.00
_cell.angle_gamma   90.00
#
_symmetry.space_group_name_H-M   'P 1'
#
loop_
_entity.id
_entity.type
_entity.pdbx_description
1 polymer ?
#
loop_
_entity_poly.entity_id
_entity_poly.type
_entity_poly.pdbx_seq_one_letter_code
_entity_poly.pdbx_strand_id
1 'polypeptide(L)'
;MAPEICTPVSARFYIRRRYGVATRELGKGSFGSVMEHRTFDGRVFAIKNGLDNSKETVETMLREFVFVLSLQPHQHVVKVFDLVKGPRSVHLCMESCTTTLWKLLRQNRHSVRNKLDRETRLCYWGQLLAGIEHLHQVGVAHRDLKMDNLLITEGGVLKIADFGSSTASVYCHGLVGSETLTAPECFTSVKYASLPVDVWAAGMILVYLLMDKFPWQSARSTDSHYYKYITPESASRKFVLPWVGSSEVENNGEVFNILSTMLDPAPSTRISVEQLVKCLEVQNIQMCSDENMVLSHDHRAQPT
;
A
#
# COMPACT_ATOMS: atom_id res chain seq x y z
N MET A 1 -10.03 -18.74 -18.25
CA MET A 1 -10.71 -17.84 -19.20
C MET A 1 -9.71 -16.78 -19.60
N ALA A 2 -9.42 -16.61 -20.89
CA ALA A 2 -8.55 -15.56 -21.39
C ALA A 2 -9.25 -14.18 -21.28
N PRO A 3 -8.52 -13.07 -21.06
CA PRO A 3 -9.11 -11.74 -21.05
C PRO A 3 -9.62 -11.36 -22.46
N GLU A 4 -10.91 -11.06 -22.58
CA GLU A 4 -11.55 -10.63 -23.83
C GLU A 4 -11.36 -9.12 -24.02
N ILE A 5 -10.59 -8.71 -25.03
CA ILE A 5 -10.50 -7.30 -25.42
C ILE A 5 -11.78 -6.92 -26.19
N CYS A 6 -12.76 -6.32 -25.50
CA CYS A 6 -14.06 -5.96 -26.08
C CYS A 6 -13.99 -4.72 -27.01
N THR A 7 -14.80 -4.70 -28.07
CA THR A 7 -14.78 -3.66 -29.13
C THR A 7 -15.35 -2.30 -28.69
N PRO A 8 -15.05 -1.19 -29.39
CA PRO A 8 -15.28 0.17 -28.89
C PRO A 8 -16.74 0.57 -28.60
N VAL A 9 -17.75 0.01 -29.29
CA VAL A 9 -19.18 0.31 -29.01
C VAL A 9 -19.68 -0.48 -27.78
N SER A 10 -18.89 -1.45 -27.29
CA SER A 10 -19.30 -2.42 -26.28
C SER A 10 -18.84 -2.10 -24.86
N ALA A 11 -17.84 -1.23 -24.63
CA ALA A 11 -17.22 -1.10 -23.30
C ALA A 11 -18.22 -0.77 -22.17
N ARG A 12 -19.07 0.27 -22.36
CA ARG A 12 -20.11 0.63 -21.37
C ARG A 12 -21.15 -0.48 -21.19
N PHE A 13 -21.56 -1.12 -22.28
CA PHE A 13 -22.54 -2.21 -22.25
C PHE A 13 -21.97 -3.44 -21.54
N TYR A 14 -20.72 -3.80 -21.86
CA TYR A 14 -19.95 -4.87 -21.26
C TYR A 14 -19.81 -4.65 -19.75
N ILE A 15 -19.34 -3.45 -19.35
CA ILE A 15 -19.21 -3.08 -17.94
C ILE A 15 -20.56 -3.18 -17.24
N ARG A 16 -21.62 -2.60 -17.80
CA ARG A 16 -22.96 -2.66 -17.20
C ARG A 16 -23.47 -4.09 -17.06
N ARG A 17 -23.22 -4.94 -18.06
CA ARG A 17 -23.68 -6.33 -18.08
C ARG A 17 -22.92 -7.21 -17.09
N ARG A 18 -21.60 -7.02 -16.96
CA ARG A 18 -20.72 -7.90 -16.16
C ARG A 18 -20.50 -7.41 -14.73
N TYR A 19 -20.36 -6.09 -14.55
CA TYR A 19 -20.03 -5.46 -13.27
C TYR A 19 -21.16 -4.60 -12.71
N GLY A 20 -22.22 -4.38 -13.51
CA GLY A 20 -23.40 -3.65 -13.07
C GLY A 20 -23.30 -2.14 -13.25
N VAL A 21 -24.22 -1.42 -12.60
CA VAL A 21 -24.36 0.04 -12.74
C VAL A 21 -23.48 0.76 -11.73
N ALA A 22 -22.93 1.89 -12.13
CA ALA A 22 -22.19 2.76 -11.22
C ALA A 22 -23.13 3.29 -10.13
N THR A 23 -22.72 3.20 -8.86
CA THR A 23 -23.52 3.62 -7.70
C THR A 23 -22.97 4.88 -7.04
N ARG A 24 -21.67 4.91 -6.73
CA ARG A 24 -21.01 6.06 -6.08
C ARG A 24 -19.53 6.17 -6.45
N GLU A 25 -18.96 7.36 -6.28
CA GLU A 25 -17.51 7.58 -6.41
C GLU A 25 -16.80 7.14 -5.12
N LEU A 26 -15.80 6.27 -5.24
CA LEU A 26 -14.97 5.79 -4.14
C LEU A 26 -13.74 6.68 -3.93
N GLY A 27 -13.25 7.29 -5.02
CA GLY A 27 -12.14 8.23 -4.99
C GLY A 27 -11.81 8.82 -6.35
N LYS A 28 -11.08 9.94 -6.33
CA LYS A 28 -10.57 10.63 -7.51
C LYS A 28 -9.13 11.04 -7.24
N GLY A 29 -8.24 10.79 -8.18
CA GLY A 29 -6.81 11.08 -8.04
C GLY A 29 -6.13 11.29 -9.39
N SER A 30 -4.80 11.30 -9.36
CA SER A 30 -3.94 11.59 -10.52
C SER A 30 -4.07 10.57 -11.66
N PHE A 31 -4.64 9.39 -11.40
CA PHE A 31 -4.83 8.34 -12.40
C PHE A 31 -6.29 8.21 -12.88
N GLY A 32 -7.17 9.09 -12.41
CA GLY A 32 -8.59 9.11 -12.77
C GLY A 32 -9.53 8.94 -11.59
N SER A 33 -10.72 8.39 -11.84
CA SER A 33 -11.75 8.18 -10.82
C SER A 33 -12.08 6.70 -10.63
N VAL A 34 -12.28 6.30 -9.38
CA VAL A 34 -12.72 4.95 -9.03
C VAL A 34 -14.18 5.01 -8.63
N MET A 35 -15.02 4.23 -9.31
CA MET A 35 -16.45 4.15 -9.07
C MET A 35 -16.81 2.77 -8.51
N GLU A 36 -17.71 2.75 -7.54
CA GLU A 36 -18.38 1.52 -7.11
C GLU A 36 -19.42 1.14 -8.19
N HIS A 37 -19.44 -0.14 -8.54
CA HIS A 37 -20.43 -0.73 -9.44
C HIS A 37 -21.14 -1.88 -8.75
N ARG A 38 -22.46 -1.97 -8.92
CA ARG A 38 -23.29 -3.02 -8.33
C ARG A 38 -24.09 -3.77 -9.38
N THR A 39 -23.94 -5.09 -9.42
CA THR A 39 -24.73 -5.99 -10.26
C THR A 39 -26.13 -6.19 -9.68
N PHE A 40 -27.06 -6.70 -10.49
CA PHE A 40 -28.44 -6.95 -10.06
C PHE A 40 -28.54 -7.99 -8.93
N ASP A 41 -27.61 -8.95 -8.89
CA ASP A 41 -27.50 -9.95 -7.81
C ASP A 41 -26.76 -9.43 -6.56
N GLY A 42 -26.47 -8.12 -6.50
CA GLY A 42 -25.95 -7.45 -5.30
C GLY A 42 -24.43 -7.43 -5.17
N ARG A 43 -23.67 -8.13 -6.03
CA ARG A 43 -22.19 -8.11 -6.01
C ARG A 43 -21.65 -6.71 -6.31
N VAL A 44 -20.56 -6.37 -5.63
CA VAL A 44 -19.95 -5.03 -5.69
C VAL A 44 -18.56 -5.12 -6.28
N PHE A 45 -18.25 -4.18 -7.17
CA PHE A 45 -16.97 -4.04 -7.84
C PHE A 45 -16.48 -2.60 -7.75
N ALA A 46 -15.17 -2.41 -7.85
CA ALA A 46 -14.57 -1.10 -8.09
C ALA A 46 -14.10 -1.03 -9.53
N ILE A 47 -14.35 0.10 -10.20
CA ILE A 47 -13.88 0.34 -11.56
C ILE A 47 -13.09 1.64 -11.58
N LYS A 48 -11.77 1.53 -11.81
CA LYS A 48 -10.87 2.65 -12.02
C LYS A 48 -10.98 3.09 -13.48
N ASN A 49 -11.49 4.30 -13.68
CA ASN A 49 -11.60 4.94 -14.98
C ASN A 49 -10.35 5.78 -15.21
N GLY A 50 -9.68 5.58 -16.34
CA GLY A 50 -8.58 6.45 -16.73
C GLY A 50 -9.01 7.89 -16.92
N LEU A 51 -8.09 8.83 -16.71
CA LEU A 51 -8.30 10.25 -17.00
C LEU A 51 -8.73 10.49 -18.45
N ASP A 52 -8.11 9.75 -19.36
CA ASP A 52 -8.33 9.81 -20.79
C ASP A 52 -8.04 8.45 -21.44
N ASN A 53 -7.97 8.43 -22.77
CA ASN A 53 -7.54 7.29 -23.56
C ASN A 53 -6.17 7.53 -24.20
N SER A 54 -5.33 8.36 -23.57
CA SER A 54 -3.96 8.56 -24.03
C SER A 54 -3.17 7.26 -23.93
N LYS A 55 -2.12 7.16 -24.74
CA LYS A 55 -1.22 6.01 -24.71
C LYS A 55 -0.64 5.79 -23.30
N GLU A 56 -0.26 6.87 -22.61
CA GLU A 56 0.30 6.82 -21.26
C GLU A 56 -0.70 6.28 -20.21
N THR A 57 -1.94 6.77 -20.21
CA THR A 57 -3.00 6.27 -19.31
C THR A 57 -3.29 4.79 -19.55
N VAL A 58 -3.39 4.39 -20.83
CA VAL A 58 -3.63 2.99 -21.21
C VAL A 58 -2.46 2.09 -20.81
N GLU A 59 -1.22 2.52 -21.05
CA GLU A 59 -0.02 1.76 -20.67
C GLU A 59 0.11 1.62 -19.15
N THR A 60 -0.24 2.65 -18.39
CA THR A 60 -0.23 2.61 -16.92
C THR A 60 -1.25 1.61 -16.37
N MET A 61 -2.49 1.64 -16.86
CA MET A 61 -3.50 0.66 -16.43
C MET A 61 -3.24 -0.75 -16.95
N LEU A 62 -2.67 -0.89 -18.16
CA LEU A 62 -2.24 -2.18 -18.68
C LEU A 62 -1.12 -2.77 -17.82
N ARG A 63 -0.17 -1.95 -17.41
CA ARG A 63 0.91 -2.34 -16.49
C ARG A 63 0.33 -2.84 -15.16
N GLU A 64 -0.59 -2.08 -14.56
CA GLU A 64 -1.28 -2.47 -13.33
C GLU A 64 -2.01 -3.81 -13.50
N PHE A 65 -2.80 -3.96 -14.58
CA PHE A 65 -3.51 -5.19 -14.91
C PHE A 65 -2.57 -6.40 -15.07
N VAL A 66 -1.50 -6.24 -15.84
CA VAL A 66 -0.54 -7.31 -16.15
C VAL A 66 0.24 -7.72 -14.90
N PHE A 67 0.68 -6.77 -14.06
CA PHE A 67 1.38 -7.12 -12.82
C PHE A 67 0.50 -7.97 -11.93
N VAL A 68 -0.72 -7.53 -11.63
CA VAL A 68 -1.60 -8.29 -10.74
C VAL A 68 -1.95 -9.67 -11.33
N LEU A 69 -2.20 -9.77 -12.63
CA LEU A 69 -2.47 -11.06 -13.27
C LEU A 69 -1.27 -12.01 -13.35
N SER A 70 -0.05 -11.48 -13.30
CA SER A 70 1.18 -12.29 -13.32
C SER A 70 1.50 -12.89 -11.94
N LEU A 71 0.84 -12.42 -10.88
CA LEU A 71 0.98 -12.93 -9.53
C LEU A 71 0.04 -14.12 -9.29
N GLN A 72 0.42 -15.01 -8.37
CA GLN A 72 -0.56 -15.96 -7.83
C GLN A 72 -1.57 -15.18 -6.97
N PRO A 73 -2.86 -15.57 -6.95
CA PRO A 73 -3.83 -14.91 -6.08
C PRO A 73 -3.36 -14.92 -4.62
N HIS A 74 -3.37 -13.74 -4.01
CA HIS A 74 -2.96 -13.56 -2.63
C HIS A 74 -3.96 -12.69 -1.88
N GLN A 75 -4.21 -13.01 -0.61
CA GLN A 75 -5.23 -12.36 0.20
C GLN A 75 -5.02 -10.83 0.31
N HIS A 76 -3.74 -10.43 0.43
CA HIS A 76 -3.34 -9.03 0.62
C HIS A 76 -2.94 -8.29 -0.66
N VAL A 77 -3.33 -8.80 -1.83
CA VAL A 77 -3.19 -8.11 -3.12
C VAL A 77 -4.58 -7.94 -3.72
N VAL A 78 -4.88 -6.74 -4.23
CA VAL A 78 -6.17 -6.48 -4.87
C VAL A 78 -6.35 -7.37 -6.10
N LYS A 79 -7.50 -7.99 -6.23
CA LYS A 79 -7.87 -8.79 -7.38
C LYS A 79 -8.32 -7.89 -8.53
N VAL A 80 -7.69 -8.05 -9.68
CA VAL A 80 -8.16 -7.48 -10.95
C VAL A 80 -8.93 -8.54 -11.73
N PHE A 81 -10.01 -8.11 -12.38
CA PHE A 81 -10.88 -8.99 -13.16
C PHE A 81 -10.74 -8.76 -14.66
N ASP A 82 -10.64 -7.49 -15.10
CA ASP A 82 -10.62 -7.15 -16.52
C ASP A 82 -10.05 -5.75 -16.78
N LEU A 83 -9.58 -5.52 -18.01
CA LEU A 83 -9.14 -4.23 -18.52
C LEU A 83 -9.93 -3.93 -19.81
N VAL A 84 -10.92 -3.05 -19.68
CA VAL A 84 -11.85 -2.73 -20.76
C VAL A 84 -11.44 -1.42 -21.44
N LYS A 85 -11.03 -1.50 -22.70
CA LYS A 85 -10.72 -0.33 -23.53
C LYS A 85 -11.89 0.05 -24.43
N GLY A 86 -12.37 1.28 -24.25
CA GLY A 86 -13.34 1.93 -25.14
C GLY A 86 -12.68 2.87 -26.17
N PRO A 87 -13.48 3.59 -26.98
CA PRO A 87 -12.97 4.50 -28.00
C PRO A 87 -12.31 5.74 -27.38
N ARG A 88 -12.79 6.19 -26.22
CA ARG A 88 -12.32 7.40 -25.51
C ARG A 88 -12.12 7.18 -24.01
N SER A 89 -12.04 5.93 -23.58
CA SER A 89 -11.88 5.59 -22.17
C SER A 89 -11.20 4.23 -22.02
N VAL A 90 -10.60 4.00 -20.86
CA VAL A 90 -10.05 2.71 -20.44
C VAL A 90 -10.42 2.51 -18.97
N HIS A 91 -10.80 1.28 -18.63
CA HIS A 91 -11.39 0.93 -17.34
C HIS A 91 -10.71 -0.32 -16.78
N LEU A 92 -10.19 -0.24 -15.57
CA LEU A 92 -9.67 -1.39 -14.84
C LEU A 92 -10.72 -1.86 -13.82
N CYS A 93 -11.22 -3.08 -14.00
CA CYS A 93 -12.24 -3.68 -13.16
C CYS A 93 -11.58 -4.52 -12.06
N MET A 94 -11.87 -4.24 -10.80
CA MET A 94 -11.22 -4.83 -9.63
C MET A 94 -12.23 -5.18 -8.52
N GLU A 95 -11.78 -5.94 -7.52
CA GLU A 95 -12.59 -6.18 -6.33
C GLU A 95 -12.87 -4.90 -5.55
N SER A 96 -14.04 -4.82 -4.93
CA SER A 96 -14.44 -3.65 -4.16
C SER A 96 -13.88 -3.71 -2.74
N CYS A 97 -13.31 -2.60 -2.29
CA CYS A 97 -12.92 -2.36 -0.91
C CYS A 97 -13.77 -1.23 -0.33
N THR A 98 -13.94 -1.20 0.99
CA THR A 98 -14.82 -0.23 1.66
C THR A 98 -14.16 1.13 1.83
N THR A 99 -12.86 1.14 2.16
CA THR A 99 -12.11 2.36 2.42
C THR A 99 -10.61 2.16 2.18
N THR A 100 -9.82 3.22 2.31
CA THR A 100 -8.35 3.13 2.37
C THR A 100 -7.91 3.15 3.83
N LEU A 101 -6.75 2.59 4.14
CA LEU A 101 -6.15 2.66 5.47
C LEU A 101 -5.97 4.12 5.90
N TRP A 102 -5.62 5.01 4.97
CA TRP A 102 -5.51 6.45 5.24
C TRP A 102 -6.84 7.07 5.72
N LYS A 103 -7.94 6.80 5.01
CA LYS A 103 -9.28 7.30 5.38
C LYS A 103 -9.70 6.72 6.74
N LEU A 104 -9.48 5.42 6.96
CA LEU A 104 -9.80 4.74 8.21
C LEU A 104 -9.07 5.37 9.41
N LEU A 105 -7.75 5.63 9.27
CA LEU A 105 -6.96 6.27 10.33
C LEU A 105 -7.41 7.71 10.63
N ARG A 106 -7.86 8.47 9.61
CA ARG A 106 -8.30 9.87 9.79
C ARG A 106 -9.71 10.02 10.33
N GLN A 107 -10.66 9.18 9.91
CA GLN A 107 -12.04 9.17 10.41
C GLN A 107 -12.07 9.04 11.95
N ASN A 108 -11.10 8.28 12.48
CA ASN A 108 -10.99 7.98 13.89
C ASN A 108 -10.13 8.98 14.69
N ARG A 109 -9.56 10.01 14.05
CA ARG A 109 -8.58 10.91 14.67
C ARG A 109 -9.16 11.83 15.75
N HIS A 110 -10.46 12.15 15.67
CA HIS A 110 -11.12 13.11 16.57
C HIS A 110 -11.88 12.46 17.73
N SER A 111 -11.98 11.12 17.76
CA SER A 111 -12.66 10.39 18.82
C SER A 111 -11.69 9.43 19.49
N VAL A 112 -11.36 9.70 20.76
CA VAL A 112 -10.52 8.80 21.58
C VAL A 112 -11.11 7.40 21.66
N ARG A 113 -12.44 7.27 21.58
CA ARG A 113 -13.15 5.99 21.60
C ARG A 113 -13.12 5.22 20.28
N ASN A 114 -12.84 5.88 19.17
CA ASN A 114 -12.85 5.25 17.84
C ASN A 114 -11.44 5.07 17.26
N LYS A 115 -10.39 5.54 17.96
CA LYS A 115 -9.02 5.33 17.52
C LYS A 115 -8.75 3.83 17.47
N LEU A 116 -8.32 3.33 16.30
CA LEU A 116 -7.86 1.94 16.18
C LEU A 116 -6.79 1.68 17.23
N ASP A 117 -6.95 0.59 17.98
CA ASP A 117 -5.97 0.15 18.95
C ASP A 117 -4.65 -0.26 18.27
N ARG A 118 -3.62 -0.44 19.09
CA ARG A 118 -2.28 -0.74 18.62
C ARG A 118 -2.24 -2.09 17.91
N GLU A 119 -2.94 -3.08 18.45
CA GLU A 119 -2.97 -4.45 17.97
C GLU A 119 -3.59 -4.52 16.56
N THR A 120 -4.69 -3.81 16.32
CA THR A 120 -5.34 -3.69 15.02
C THR A 120 -4.46 -2.97 14.00
N ARG A 121 -3.74 -1.92 14.43
CA ARG A 121 -2.78 -1.21 13.57
C ARG A 121 -1.61 -2.12 13.18
N LEU A 122 -1.08 -2.89 14.12
CA LEU A 122 -0.04 -3.88 13.86
C LEU A 122 -0.55 -5.04 13.00
N CYS A 123 -1.80 -5.47 13.18
CA CYS A 123 -2.47 -6.44 12.33
C CYS A 123 -2.47 -5.98 10.86
N TYR A 124 -2.88 -4.74 10.57
CA TYR A 124 -2.79 -4.19 9.22
C TYR A 124 -1.35 -4.12 8.70
N TRP A 125 -0.38 -3.77 9.55
CA TRP A 125 1.02 -3.76 9.15
C TRP A 125 1.56 -5.16 8.83
N GLY A 126 1.22 -6.18 9.63
CA GLY A 126 1.55 -7.58 9.34
C GLY A 126 0.96 -8.06 8.02
N GLN A 127 -0.31 -7.74 7.76
CA GLN A 127 -0.98 -8.03 6.47
C GLN A 127 -0.28 -7.34 5.29
N LEU A 128 0.19 -6.10 5.48
CA LEU A 128 1.02 -5.40 4.49
C LEU A 128 2.32 -6.15 4.23
N LEU A 129 3.03 -6.60 5.27
CA LEU A 129 4.27 -7.37 5.10
C LEU A 129 4.05 -8.67 4.34
N ALA A 130 2.99 -9.42 4.67
CA ALA A 130 2.63 -10.64 3.94
C ALA A 130 2.35 -10.35 2.45
N GLY A 131 1.68 -9.23 2.16
CA GLY A 131 1.49 -8.76 0.79
C GLY A 131 2.80 -8.41 0.08
N ILE A 132 3.71 -7.70 0.74
CA ILE A 132 5.02 -7.33 0.18
C ILE A 132 5.88 -8.57 -0.06
N GLU A 133 5.93 -9.50 0.89
CA GLU A 133 6.65 -10.76 0.75
C GLU A 133 6.19 -11.52 -0.50
N HIS A 134 4.87 -11.63 -0.70
CA HIS A 134 4.32 -12.26 -1.89
C HIS A 134 4.82 -11.61 -3.20
N LEU A 135 4.95 -10.27 -3.25
CA LEU A 135 5.48 -9.56 -4.42
C LEU A 135 7.00 -9.79 -4.58
N HIS A 136 7.75 -9.71 -3.48
CA HIS A 136 9.21 -9.78 -3.49
C HIS A 136 9.73 -11.19 -3.83
N GLN A 137 8.99 -12.24 -3.43
CA GLN A 137 9.28 -13.63 -3.80
C GLN A 137 9.35 -13.87 -5.32
N VAL A 138 8.64 -13.07 -6.12
CA VAL A 138 8.67 -13.12 -7.59
C VAL A 138 9.44 -11.94 -8.21
N GLY A 139 10.19 -11.18 -7.40
CA GLY A 139 11.04 -10.08 -7.84
C GLY A 139 10.30 -8.81 -8.23
N VAL A 140 9.05 -8.64 -7.81
CA VAL A 140 8.25 -7.45 -8.11
C VAL A 140 8.34 -6.45 -6.96
N ALA A 141 8.78 -5.22 -7.27
CA ALA A 141 8.69 -4.08 -6.37
C ALA A 141 7.44 -3.23 -6.68
N HIS A 142 6.71 -2.79 -5.67
CA HIS A 142 5.53 -1.94 -5.81
C HIS A 142 5.89 -0.47 -6.07
N ARG A 143 6.88 0.06 -5.34
CA ARG A 143 7.48 1.41 -5.46
C ARG A 143 6.58 2.61 -5.14
N ASP A 144 5.28 2.42 -4.93
CA ASP A 144 4.37 3.47 -4.43
C ASP A 144 3.50 2.99 -3.26
N LEU A 145 4.12 2.34 -2.27
CA LEU A 145 3.42 1.95 -1.04
C LEU A 145 3.12 3.18 -0.18
N LYS A 146 1.83 3.41 0.05
CA LYS A 146 1.30 4.47 0.91
C LYS A 146 -0.08 4.07 1.40
N MET A 147 -0.54 4.66 2.51
CA MET A 147 -1.82 4.31 3.13
C MET A 147 -3.05 4.55 2.23
N ASP A 148 -2.94 5.38 1.19
CA ASP A 148 -3.99 5.54 0.17
C ASP A 148 -4.08 4.34 -0.79
N ASN A 149 -2.97 3.64 -1.02
CA ASN A 149 -2.88 2.45 -1.87
C ASN A 149 -3.08 1.14 -1.08
N LEU A 150 -3.36 1.24 0.23
CA LEU A 150 -3.71 0.11 1.09
C LEU A 150 -5.21 0.15 1.33
N LEU A 151 -5.94 -0.71 0.64
CA LEU A 151 -7.40 -0.78 0.69
C LEU A 151 -7.85 -1.75 1.78
N ILE A 152 -8.98 -1.49 2.41
CA ILE A 152 -9.56 -2.34 3.44
C ILE A 152 -10.88 -2.91 2.93
N THR A 153 -11.06 -4.23 2.98
CA THR A 153 -12.31 -4.90 2.61
C THR A 153 -13.40 -4.67 3.65
N GLU A 154 -14.63 -5.07 3.36
CA GLU A 154 -15.71 -5.08 4.34
C GLU A 154 -15.40 -5.99 5.54
N GLY A 155 -14.67 -7.09 5.30
CA GLY A 155 -14.20 -8.00 6.35
C GLY A 155 -13.01 -7.48 7.16
N GLY A 156 -12.50 -6.27 6.90
CA GLY A 156 -11.37 -5.73 7.65
C GLY A 156 -10.00 -6.27 7.22
N VAL A 157 -9.91 -6.82 6.02
CA VAL A 157 -8.67 -7.35 5.44
C VAL A 157 -8.03 -6.29 4.55
N LEU A 158 -6.72 -6.11 4.69
CA LEU A 158 -5.92 -5.17 3.90
C LEU A 158 -5.53 -5.78 2.56
N LYS A 159 -5.58 -4.95 1.51
CA LYS A 159 -5.19 -5.27 0.14
C LYS A 159 -4.31 -4.17 -0.44
N ILE A 160 -3.15 -4.55 -0.96
CA ILE A 160 -2.27 -3.67 -1.73
C ILE A 160 -2.88 -3.44 -3.11
N ALA A 161 -2.97 -2.18 -3.53
CA ALA A 161 -3.52 -1.76 -4.82
C ALA A 161 -2.62 -0.71 -5.50
N ASP A 162 -2.96 -0.37 -6.75
CA ASP A 162 -2.28 0.64 -7.58
C ASP A 162 -0.85 0.24 -8.01
N PHE A 163 -0.77 -0.81 -8.82
CA PHE A 163 0.49 -1.34 -9.38
C PHE A 163 1.01 -0.53 -10.59
N GLY A 164 0.54 0.71 -10.79
CA GLY A 164 0.92 1.56 -11.92
C GLY A 164 2.42 1.95 -11.94
N SER A 165 3.07 1.93 -10.77
CA SER A 165 4.51 2.24 -10.61
C SER A 165 5.39 1.00 -10.42
N SER A 166 4.79 -0.19 -10.39
CA SER A 166 5.48 -1.44 -10.08
C SER A 166 6.46 -1.86 -11.17
N THR A 167 7.42 -2.69 -10.80
CA THR A 167 8.46 -3.19 -11.71
C THR A 167 9.01 -4.54 -11.28
N ALA A 168 9.36 -5.38 -12.25
CA ALA A 168 10.14 -6.60 -12.04
C ALA A 168 11.65 -6.39 -12.32
N SER A 169 12.07 -5.14 -12.60
CA SER A 169 13.48 -4.83 -12.79
C SER A 169 14.20 -4.81 -11.45
N VAL A 170 15.33 -5.52 -11.36
CA VAL A 170 16.19 -5.52 -10.16
C VAL A 170 16.63 -4.11 -9.77
N TYR A 171 16.87 -3.27 -10.78
CA TYR A 171 17.28 -1.89 -10.59
C TYR A 171 16.33 -0.92 -11.27
N CYS A 172 16.19 0.25 -10.65
CA CYS A 172 15.29 1.31 -11.08
C CYS A 172 16.01 2.65 -11.17
N HIS A 173 15.35 3.57 -11.87
CA HIS A 173 15.78 4.95 -12.05
C HIS A 173 14.61 5.88 -11.76
N GLY A 174 14.93 7.13 -11.45
CA GLY A 174 13.95 8.20 -11.26
C GLY A 174 13.19 8.10 -9.94
N LEU A 175 12.53 9.20 -9.61
CA LEU A 175 11.66 9.32 -8.45
C LEU A 175 10.23 8.93 -8.87
N VAL A 176 9.65 7.97 -8.18
CA VAL A 176 8.25 7.55 -8.36
C VAL A 176 7.57 7.46 -6.99
N GLY A 177 6.25 7.64 -6.98
CA GLY A 177 5.43 7.55 -5.78
C GLY A 177 5.45 8.79 -4.88
N SER A 178 4.94 8.63 -3.66
CA SER A 178 4.83 9.73 -2.68
C SER A 178 6.16 10.07 -2.02
N GLU A 179 6.61 11.33 -2.14
CA GLU A 179 7.93 11.78 -1.66
C GLU A 179 8.20 11.48 -0.17
N THR A 180 7.18 11.58 0.70
CA THR A 180 7.35 11.35 2.14
C THR A 180 7.70 9.90 2.48
N LEU A 181 7.21 8.95 1.70
CA LEU A 181 7.43 7.51 1.93
C LEU A 181 8.63 7.00 1.12
N THR A 182 9.23 7.86 0.27
CA THR A 182 10.30 7.47 -0.63
C THR A 182 11.60 7.23 0.15
N ALA A 183 12.28 6.12 -0.19
CA ALA A 183 13.60 5.76 0.33
C ALA A 183 14.70 6.76 -0.10
N PRO A 184 15.73 6.97 0.72
CA PRO A 184 16.77 7.99 0.46
C PRO A 184 17.58 7.75 -0.82
N GLU A 185 17.79 6.48 -1.19
CA GLU A 185 18.51 6.12 -2.41
C GLU A 185 17.79 6.58 -3.68
N CYS A 186 16.47 6.74 -3.65
CA CYS A 186 15.69 7.25 -4.79
C CYS A 186 15.97 8.73 -5.10
N PHE A 187 16.47 9.49 -4.11
CA PHE A 187 16.83 10.90 -4.29
C PHE A 187 18.31 11.10 -4.63
N THR A 188 19.17 10.20 -4.15
CA THR A 188 20.62 10.38 -4.16
C THR A 188 21.31 9.57 -5.26
N SER A 189 20.69 8.47 -5.70
CA SER A 189 21.30 7.54 -6.64
C SER A 189 20.66 7.66 -8.02
N VAL A 190 21.50 7.63 -9.07
CA VAL A 190 21.04 7.52 -10.46
C VAL A 190 20.31 6.20 -10.69
N LYS A 191 20.76 5.14 -10.02
CA LYS A 191 20.26 3.76 -10.12
C LYS A 191 20.22 3.14 -8.72
N TYR A 192 19.12 2.48 -8.37
CA TYR A 192 18.94 1.84 -7.05
C TYR A 192 18.23 0.49 -7.16
N ALA A 193 18.41 -0.39 -6.18
CA ALA A 193 17.73 -1.67 -6.11
C ALA A 193 16.23 -1.47 -5.84
N SER A 194 15.37 -2.22 -6.52
CA SER A 194 13.92 -1.96 -6.50
C SER A 194 13.23 -2.43 -5.23
N LEU A 195 13.51 -3.66 -4.75
CA LEU A 195 12.82 -4.25 -3.59
C LEU A 195 13.03 -3.49 -2.26
N PRO A 196 14.25 -3.03 -1.91
CA PRO A 196 14.48 -2.36 -0.62
C PRO A 196 13.65 -1.09 -0.40
N VAL A 197 13.16 -0.45 -1.47
CA VAL A 197 12.36 0.79 -1.35
C VAL A 197 10.98 0.51 -0.75
N ASP A 198 10.42 -0.68 -0.97
CA ASP A 198 9.14 -1.09 -0.39
C ASP A 198 9.28 -1.36 1.11
N VAL A 199 10.41 -1.94 1.53
CA VAL A 199 10.70 -2.16 2.96
C VAL A 199 10.81 -0.83 3.69
N TRP A 200 11.49 0.16 3.09
CA TRP A 200 11.55 1.51 3.65
C TRP A 200 10.15 2.11 3.80
N ALA A 201 9.33 2.06 2.74
CA ALA A 201 7.97 2.58 2.77
C ALA A 201 7.10 1.88 3.84
N ALA A 202 7.21 0.56 3.97
CA ALA A 202 6.53 -0.20 5.03
C ALA A 202 6.98 0.20 6.44
N GLY A 203 8.26 0.54 6.63
CA GLY A 203 8.79 1.08 7.88
C GLY A 203 8.21 2.47 8.18
N MET A 204 8.16 3.35 7.18
CA MET A 204 7.55 4.68 7.32
C MET A 204 6.05 4.59 7.66
N ILE A 205 5.33 3.63 7.07
CA ILE A 205 3.93 3.35 7.39
C ILE A 205 3.80 2.86 8.84
N LEU A 206 4.69 1.97 9.31
CA LEU A 206 4.71 1.54 10.71
C LEU A 206 4.90 2.71 11.68
N VAL A 207 5.82 3.64 11.39
CA VAL A 207 5.98 4.86 12.21
C VAL A 207 4.67 5.62 12.32
N TYR A 208 3.99 5.82 11.20
CA TYR A 208 2.70 6.53 11.20
C TYR A 208 1.63 5.76 11.97
N LEU A 209 1.59 4.43 11.82
CA LEU A 209 0.66 3.58 12.58
C LEU A 209 0.92 3.65 14.08
N LEU A 210 2.16 3.74 14.54
CA LEU A 210 2.45 3.84 15.97
C LEU A 210 2.24 5.25 16.51
N MET A 211 2.59 6.28 15.73
CA MET A 211 2.75 7.64 16.24
C MET A 211 1.76 8.68 15.67
N ASP A 212 0.95 8.32 14.68
CA ASP A 212 0.10 9.22 13.88
C ASP A 212 0.85 10.41 13.24
N LYS A 213 2.18 10.30 13.10
CA LYS A 213 3.05 11.31 12.49
C LYS A 213 4.20 10.64 11.76
N PHE A 214 4.62 11.27 10.66
CA PHE A 214 5.84 10.87 9.96
C PHE A 214 7.09 11.43 10.65
N PRO A 215 8.21 10.73 10.47
CA PRO A 215 9.47 11.11 11.10
C PRO A 215 10.11 12.37 10.48
N TRP A 216 9.91 12.57 9.19
CA TRP A 216 10.41 13.67 8.37
C TRP A 216 9.45 13.89 7.20
N GLN A 217 9.60 14.99 6.48
CA GLN A 217 8.80 15.24 5.27
C GLN A 217 9.38 14.53 4.05
N SER A 218 10.71 14.38 3.99
CA SER A 218 11.42 13.70 2.92
C SER A 218 12.74 13.14 3.44
N ALA A 219 13.14 11.95 2.96
CA ALA A 219 14.42 11.33 3.28
C ALA A 219 15.58 11.95 2.47
N ARG A 220 15.66 13.29 2.44
CA ARG A 220 16.73 14.08 1.81
C ARG A 220 17.57 14.74 2.89
N SER A 221 18.88 14.89 2.64
CA SER A 221 19.78 15.58 3.56
C SER A 221 19.41 17.04 3.82
N THR A 222 18.56 17.65 2.98
CA THR A 222 18.00 18.98 3.18
C THR A 222 16.88 19.03 4.21
N ASP A 223 16.24 17.91 4.53
CA ASP A 223 15.27 17.81 5.63
C ASP A 223 16.03 17.73 6.96
N SER A 224 15.75 18.65 7.88
CA SER A 224 16.50 18.79 9.12
C SER A 224 16.32 17.60 10.08
N HIS A 225 15.18 16.92 10.03
CA HIS A 225 14.92 15.73 10.86
C HIS A 225 15.63 14.52 10.28
N TYR A 226 15.58 14.35 8.95
CA TYR A 226 16.29 13.27 8.28
C TYR A 226 17.81 13.45 8.34
N TYR A 227 18.31 14.67 8.18
CA TYR A 227 19.74 14.97 8.34
C TYR A 227 20.26 14.55 9.72
N LYS A 228 19.52 14.88 10.80
CA LYS A 228 19.85 14.44 12.16
C LYS A 228 19.79 12.92 12.30
N TYR A 229 18.90 12.25 11.57
CA TYR A 229 18.77 10.80 11.62
C TYR A 229 20.01 10.08 11.06
N ILE A 230 20.61 10.63 10.00
CA ILE A 230 21.78 10.03 9.32
C ILE A 230 23.14 10.48 9.86
N THR A 231 23.19 11.37 10.86
CA THR A 231 24.48 11.82 11.40
C THR A 231 25.13 10.79 12.33
N PRO A 232 26.48 10.71 12.38
CA PRO A 232 27.21 9.75 13.22
C PRO A 232 26.88 9.86 14.72
N GLU A 233 26.56 11.05 15.21
CA GLU A 233 26.12 11.29 16.59
C GLU A 233 24.85 10.51 16.95
N SER A 234 23.94 10.34 15.99
CA SER A 234 22.71 9.56 16.14
C SER A 234 22.93 8.05 16.00
N ALA A 235 23.91 7.63 15.18
CA ALA A 235 24.28 6.22 15.02
C ALA A 235 24.74 5.56 16.33
N SER A 236 25.31 6.34 17.26
CA SER A 236 25.77 5.86 18.57
C SER A 236 24.66 5.72 19.64
N ARG A 237 23.48 6.31 19.44
CA ARG A 237 22.41 6.43 20.46
C ARG A 237 21.36 5.32 20.45
N LYS A 238 21.67 4.13 19.93
CA LYS A 238 20.70 3.04 19.77
C LYS A 238 19.38 3.56 19.18
N PHE A 239 19.45 4.11 17.97
CA PHE A 239 18.34 4.24 17.01
C PHE A 239 16.94 4.40 17.62
N VAL A 240 16.71 5.55 18.25
CA VAL A 240 15.36 6.04 18.50
C VAL A 240 15.20 7.26 17.61
N LEU A 241 14.20 7.24 16.73
CA LEU A 241 13.78 8.40 15.95
C LEU A 241 13.81 9.63 16.89
N PRO A 242 14.58 10.70 16.60
CA PRO A 242 14.99 11.70 17.60
C PRO A 242 13.89 12.40 18.42
N TRP A 243 12.61 12.23 18.06
CA TRP A 243 11.43 12.78 18.74
C TRP A 243 10.51 11.71 19.39
N VAL A 244 10.88 10.43 19.36
CA VAL A 244 10.17 9.37 20.09
C VAL A 244 10.59 9.50 21.56
N GLY A 245 9.63 9.84 22.42
CA GLY A 245 9.88 9.95 23.86
C GLY A 245 10.08 8.58 24.52
N SER A 246 10.73 8.54 25.68
CA SER A 246 11.06 7.29 26.39
C SER A 246 9.83 6.38 26.62
N SER A 247 8.66 6.96 26.89
CA SER A 247 7.41 6.21 27.08
C SER A 247 6.92 5.48 25.82
N GLU A 248 7.18 6.05 24.63
CA GLU A 248 6.82 5.42 23.35
C GLU A 248 7.76 4.23 23.07
N VAL A 249 9.05 4.38 23.39
CA VAL A 249 10.06 3.30 23.29
C VAL A 249 9.72 2.16 24.23
N GLU A 250 9.36 2.45 25.48
CA GLU A 250 8.97 1.43 26.47
C GLU A 250 7.72 0.65 26.02
N ASN A 251 6.73 1.33 25.46
CA ASN A 251 5.48 0.70 25.01
C ASN A 251 5.60 -0.09 23.69
N ASN A 252 6.68 0.11 22.92
CA ASN A 252 6.83 -0.46 21.58
C ASN A 252 8.23 -1.04 21.32
N GLY A 253 9.03 -1.31 22.36
CA GLY A 253 10.47 -1.56 22.24
C GLY A 253 10.85 -2.65 21.25
N GLU A 254 10.09 -3.76 21.23
CA GLU A 254 10.26 -4.87 20.29
C GLU A 254 10.04 -4.43 18.82
N VAL A 255 8.96 -3.69 18.57
CA VAL A 255 8.61 -3.19 17.23
C VAL A 255 9.58 -2.10 16.76
N PHE A 256 10.12 -1.29 17.68
CA PHE A 256 11.13 -0.28 17.37
C PHE A 256 12.49 -0.88 16.99
N ASN A 257 12.87 -2.03 17.55
CA ASN A 257 14.10 -2.72 17.14
C ASN A 257 14.06 -3.07 15.66
N ILE A 258 12.95 -3.64 15.19
CA ILE A 258 12.75 -3.97 13.79
C ILE A 258 12.73 -2.72 12.92
N LEU A 259 12.05 -1.66 13.36
CA LEU A 259 11.95 -0.42 12.61
C LEU A 259 13.34 0.15 12.24
N SER A 260 14.32 0.05 13.14
CA SER A 260 15.69 0.51 12.88
C SER A 260 16.36 -0.20 11.70
N THR A 261 16.05 -1.48 11.49
CA THR A 261 16.59 -2.29 10.39
C THR A 261 15.90 -2.01 9.06
N MET A 262 14.62 -1.59 9.09
CA MET A 262 13.84 -1.20 7.92
C MET A 262 14.18 0.20 7.42
N LEU A 263 14.42 1.12 8.36
CA LEU A 263 14.78 2.51 8.07
C LEU A 263 16.30 2.71 7.95
N ASP A 264 17.07 1.65 7.70
CA ASP A 264 18.48 1.76 7.37
C ASP A 264 18.65 2.57 6.06
N PRO A 265 19.36 3.72 6.08
CA PRO A 265 19.61 4.52 4.88
C PRO A 265 20.38 3.77 3.81
N ALA A 266 21.19 2.77 4.17
CA ALA A 266 21.94 1.96 3.23
C ALA A 266 21.06 0.77 2.74
N PRO A 267 20.61 0.77 1.47
CA PRO A 267 19.74 -0.29 0.96
C PRO A 267 20.40 -1.68 0.92
N SER A 268 21.73 -1.75 0.95
CA SER A 268 22.48 -3.02 0.96
C SER A 268 22.48 -3.73 2.33
N THR A 269 22.27 -2.99 3.41
CA THR A 269 22.24 -3.52 4.79
C THR A 269 20.84 -3.48 5.39
N ARG A 270 19.90 -2.76 4.75
CA ARG A 270 18.48 -2.78 5.07
C ARG A 270 17.94 -4.21 5.03
N ILE A 271 17.18 -4.56 6.07
CA ILE A 271 16.53 -5.87 6.17
C ILE A 271 15.64 -6.14 4.95
N SER A 272 15.62 -7.38 4.47
CA SER A 272 14.67 -7.82 3.44
C SER A 272 13.34 -8.23 4.09
N VAL A 273 12.24 -8.21 3.34
CA VAL A 273 10.94 -8.64 3.87
C VAL A 273 10.95 -10.12 4.26
N GLU A 274 11.69 -10.96 3.53
CA GLU A 274 11.85 -12.40 3.80
C GLU A 274 12.61 -12.68 5.10
N GLN A 275 13.46 -11.75 5.53
CA GLN A 275 14.09 -11.79 6.85
C GLN A 275 13.15 -11.22 7.91
N LEU A 276 12.45 -10.15 7.59
CA LEU A 276 11.53 -9.45 8.49
C LEU A 276 10.41 -10.36 9.02
N VAL A 277 9.76 -11.12 8.15
CA VAL A 277 8.66 -12.04 8.52
C VAL A 277 9.13 -13.21 9.40
N LYS A 278 10.44 -13.44 9.51
CA LYS A 278 11.05 -14.46 10.39
C LYS A 278 11.41 -13.91 11.77
N CYS A 279 11.37 -12.59 11.97
CA CYS A 279 11.61 -11.99 13.27
C CYS A 279 10.46 -12.35 14.22
N LEU A 280 10.80 -12.68 15.47
CA LEU A 280 9.83 -13.13 16.47
C LEU A 280 8.78 -12.05 16.75
N GLU A 281 9.19 -10.79 16.74
CA GLU A 281 8.31 -9.64 16.98
C GLU A 281 7.27 -9.47 15.86
N VAL A 282 7.56 -9.92 14.63
CA VAL A 282 6.59 -9.96 13.52
C VAL A 282 5.71 -11.20 13.62
N GLN A 283 6.29 -12.37 13.93
CA GLN A 283 5.55 -13.62 14.08
C GLN A 283 4.53 -13.58 15.23
N ASN A 284 4.78 -12.76 16.25
CA ASN A 284 3.86 -12.56 17.37
C ASN A 284 2.69 -11.62 17.05
N ILE A 285 2.68 -10.96 15.89
CA ILE A 285 1.56 -10.11 15.48
C ILE A 285 0.38 -11.02 15.13
N GLN A 286 -0.71 -10.89 15.88
CA GLN A 286 -1.96 -11.54 15.52
C GLN A 286 -2.51 -10.86 14.26
N MET A 287 -2.75 -11.64 13.21
CA MET A 287 -3.29 -11.13 11.95
C MET A 287 -4.70 -11.67 11.72
N CYS A 288 -5.58 -10.78 11.29
CA CYS A 288 -6.89 -11.13 10.80
C CYS A 288 -6.81 -11.60 9.35
N SER A 289 -7.73 -12.48 9.00
CA SER A 289 -7.92 -12.98 7.64
C SER A 289 -9.39 -13.13 7.28
N ASP A 290 -9.69 -13.33 6.00
CA ASP A 290 -11.07 -13.52 5.55
C ASP A 290 -11.77 -14.71 6.25
N GLU A 291 -11.00 -15.71 6.71
CA GLU A 291 -11.51 -16.91 7.40
C GLU A 291 -11.44 -16.81 8.93
N ASN A 292 -10.55 -15.96 9.47
CA ASN A 292 -10.29 -15.89 10.90
C ASN A 292 -10.04 -14.44 11.35
N MET A 293 -11.05 -13.86 12.00
CA MET A 293 -10.98 -12.53 12.60
C MET A 293 -10.66 -12.65 14.09
N VAL A 294 -9.60 -11.96 14.53
CA VAL A 294 -9.21 -11.90 15.94
C VAL A 294 -10.24 -11.04 16.69
N LEU A 295 -10.91 -11.63 17.68
CA LEU A 295 -12.05 -11.01 18.39
C LEU A 295 -11.72 -9.70 19.09
N SER A 296 -10.47 -9.50 19.52
CA SER A 296 -10.02 -8.28 20.19
C SER A 296 -9.77 -7.12 19.22
N HIS A 297 -9.61 -7.37 17.92
CA HIS A 297 -9.34 -6.31 16.96
C HIS A 297 -10.63 -5.61 16.51
N ASP A 298 -10.62 -4.28 16.50
CA ASP A 298 -11.71 -3.48 15.95
C ASP A 298 -11.42 -3.06 14.50
N HIS A 299 -11.80 -3.93 13.57
CA HIS A 299 -11.69 -3.65 12.13
C HIS A 299 -12.89 -2.89 11.55
N ARG A 300 -13.82 -2.41 12.37
CA ARG A 300 -15.03 -1.76 11.86
C ARG A 300 -14.66 -0.45 11.16
N ALA A 301 -14.66 -0.49 9.84
CA ALA A 301 -14.92 0.70 9.04
C ALA A 301 -16.39 1.06 9.30
N GLN A 302 -16.67 1.87 10.32
CA GLN A 302 -18.05 2.28 10.57
C GLN A 302 -18.54 3.00 9.30
N PRO A 303 -19.62 2.51 8.66
CA PRO A 303 -20.24 3.25 7.58
C PRO A 303 -20.72 4.59 8.14
N THR A 304 -20.29 5.67 7.51
CA THR A 304 -20.93 6.99 7.63
C THR A 304 -22.32 6.95 7.03
#